data_AF-A0A3C1LRZ4-F1
#
_entry.id   AF-A0A3C1LRZ4-F1
#
_cell.length_a   1.000
_cell.length_b   1.000
_cell.length_c   1.000
_cell.angle_alpha   90.00
_cell.angle_beta   90.00
_cell.angle_gamma   90.00
#
_symmetry.space_group_name_H-M   'P 1'
#
loop_
_entity.id
_entity.type
_entity.pdbx_description
1 polymer ?
#
loop_
_entity_poly.entity_id
_entity_poly.type
_entity_poly.pdbx_seq_one_letter_code
_entity_poly.pdbx_strand_id
1 'polypeptide(L)'
;FMGGIGVDGHIAFNEPYTSLKSRTGLRTLTTDTKIVNSRFFGNDPSKVPSYALSVGVGTVFDSKCVLVLINGHNKARALAHTVEGGVSQKWTCSALQMHNNAIIACDEAACGELKVDTYKYFLDVESAQRL
;
A
#
# COMPACT_ATOMS: atom_id res chain seq x y z
N PHE A 1 -2.64 -12.94 2.39
CA PHE A 1 -1.58 -12.22 1.67
C PHE A 1 -0.95 -11.24 2.65
N MET A 2 0.38 -11.11 2.66
CA MET A 2 1.07 -10.12 3.48
C MET A 2 1.90 -9.21 2.57
N GLY A 3 1.84 -7.91 2.78
CA GLY A 3 2.55 -6.94 1.95
C GLY A 3 2.81 -5.62 2.67
N GLY A 4 3.36 -4.66 1.93
CA GLY A 4 3.48 -3.27 2.35
C GLY A 4 2.93 -2.35 1.27
N ILE A 5 2.95 -1.05 1.55
CA ILE A 5 2.55 -0.01 0.59
C ILE A 5 3.71 0.88 0.17
N GLY A 6 3.64 1.36 -1.07
CA GLY A 6 4.47 2.46 -1.57
C GLY A 6 4.12 3.81 -0.93
N VAL A 7 4.99 4.80 -1.11
CA VAL A 7 4.73 6.21 -0.70
C VAL A 7 3.56 6.85 -1.45
N ASP A 8 3.27 6.33 -2.64
CA ASP A 8 2.14 6.59 -3.53
C ASP A 8 0.94 5.64 -3.28
N GLY A 9 1.03 4.80 -2.25
CA GLY A 9 0.01 3.82 -1.87
C GLY A 9 -0.18 2.66 -2.84
N HIS A 10 0.82 2.34 -3.67
CA HIS A 10 0.75 1.11 -4.45
C HIS A 10 0.84 -0.14 -3.55
N ILE A 11 0.08 -1.19 -3.89
CA ILE A 11 0.29 -2.56 -3.37
C ILE A 11 1.05 -3.37 -4.42
N ALA A 12 2.11 -4.08 -4.01
CA ALA A 12 3.03 -4.77 -4.92
C ALA A 12 3.57 -3.77 -5.98
N PHE A 13 3.66 -4.13 -7.26
CA PHE A 13 3.99 -3.17 -8.33
C PHE A 13 2.73 -2.66 -9.07
N ASN A 14 1.60 -2.54 -8.37
CA ASN A 14 0.39 -1.94 -8.94
C ASN A 14 0.42 -0.42 -8.74
N GLU A 15 1.21 0.22 -9.59
CA GLU A 15 1.40 1.68 -9.66
C GLU A 15 0.07 2.44 -9.77
N PRO A 16 0.04 3.74 -9.42
CA PRO A 16 -1.13 4.57 -9.58
C PRO A 16 -1.77 4.41 -10.96
N TYR A 17 -3.10 4.41 -11.00
CA TYR A 17 -3.93 4.18 -12.18
C TYR A 17 -3.96 2.73 -12.70
N THR A 18 -3.36 1.78 -11.98
CA THR A 18 -3.58 0.35 -12.24
C THR A 18 -5.02 -0.04 -11.90
N SER A 19 -5.65 -0.82 -12.77
CA SER A 19 -7.00 -1.36 -12.52
C SER A 19 -7.07 -2.10 -11.18
N LEU A 20 -8.09 -1.79 -10.38
CA LEU A 20 -8.35 -2.44 -9.08
C LEU A 20 -8.77 -3.92 -9.24
N LYS A 21 -9.18 -4.34 -10.43
CA LYS A 21 -9.48 -5.74 -10.77
C LYS A 21 -8.34 -6.43 -11.53
N SER A 22 -7.17 -5.81 -11.57
CA SER A 22 -6.03 -6.34 -12.31
C SER A 22 -5.61 -7.72 -11.79
N ARG A 23 -5.13 -8.56 -12.71
CA ARG A 23 -4.53 -9.88 -12.42
C ARG A 23 -3.01 -9.78 -12.54
N THR A 24 -2.34 -10.87 -12.12
CA THR A 24 -0.91 -11.04 -12.29
C THR A 24 -0.50 -10.81 -13.74
N GLY A 25 0.55 -10.02 -13.94
CA GLY A 25 1.05 -9.72 -15.27
C GLY A 25 2.25 -8.80 -15.26
N LEU A 26 2.66 -8.42 -16.47
CA LEU A 26 3.74 -7.48 -16.67
C LEU A 26 3.31 -6.07 -16.24
N ARG A 27 4.19 -5.39 -15.51
CA ARG A 27 4.04 -4.00 -15.07
C ARG A 27 5.26 -3.22 -15.54
N THR A 28 5.02 -2.05 -16.10
CA THR A 28 6.07 -1.08 -16.40
C THR A 28 6.40 -0.33 -15.12
N LEU A 29 7.68 -0.25 -14.78
CA LEU A 29 8.11 0.52 -13.62
C LEU A 29 8.20 2.00 -14.01
N THR A 30 7.60 2.88 -13.22
CA THR A 30 7.73 4.33 -13.42
C THR A 30 9.12 4.83 -13.07
N THR A 31 9.42 6.04 -13.53
CA THR A 31 10.67 6.73 -13.20
C THR A 31 10.88 6.82 -11.68
N ASP A 32 9.83 7.12 -10.90
CA ASP A 32 9.91 7.22 -9.44
C ASP A 32 10.27 5.87 -8.81
N THR A 33 9.62 4.79 -9.25
CA THR A 33 9.94 3.43 -8.81
C THR A 33 11.39 3.05 -9.16
N LYS A 34 11.88 3.45 -10.34
CA LYS A 34 13.28 3.22 -10.74
C LYS A 34 14.25 4.03 -9.90
N ILE A 35 13.95 5.30 -9.58
CA ILE A 35 14.79 6.15 -8.72
C ILE A 35 14.90 5.53 -7.33
N VAL A 36 13.79 5.16 -6.70
CA VAL A 36 13.79 4.58 -5.35
C VAL A 36 14.54 3.24 -5.31
N ASN A 37 14.39 2.42 -6.34
CA ASN A 37 15.06 1.12 -6.41
C ASN A 37 16.52 1.20 -6.89
N SER A 38 16.96 2.33 -7.47
CA SER A 38 18.33 2.51 -7.95
C SER A 38 19.38 2.31 -6.85
N ARG A 39 19.01 2.49 -5.57
CA ARG A 39 19.84 2.16 -4.40
C ARG A 39 20.37 0.73 -4.40
N PHE A 40 19.65 -0.21 -5.02
CA PHE A 40 20.05 -1.61 -5.17
C PHE A 40 20.91 -1.86 -6.42
N PHE A 41 21.02 -0.88 -7.32
CA PHE A 41 21.72 -0.96 -8.61
C PHE A 41 22.87 0.07 -8.69
N GLY A 42 23.53 0.34 -7.56
CA GLY A 42 24.65 1.28 -7.49
C GLY A 42 24.24 2.75 -7.67
N ASN A 43 23.02 3.11 -7.25
CA ASN A 43 22.42 4.43 -7.41
C ASN A 43 22.29 4.89 -8.88
N ASP A 44 22.18 3.94 -9.81
CA ASP A 44 22.02 4.19 -11.24
C ASP A 44 20.63 3.72 -11.73
N PRO A 45 19.68 4.65 -11.96
CA PRO A 45 18.34 4.33 -12.45
C PRO A 45 18.32 3.64 -13.82
N SER A 46 19.37 3.79 -14.64
CA SER A 46 19.43 3.16 -15.97
C SER A 46 19.59 1.64 -15.89
N LYS A 47 20.20 1.15 -14.79
CA LYS A 47 20.42 -0.28 -14.52
C LYS A 47 19.21 -0.97 -13.92
N VAL A 48 18.21 -0.21 -13.48
CA VAL A 48 16.97 -0.79 -12.95
C VAL A 48 16.13 -1.33 -14.11
N PRO A 49 15.66 -2.59 -14.03
CA PRO A 49 14.77 -3.16 -15.05
C PRO A 49 13.57 -2.27 -15.34
N SER A 50 13.17 -2.14 -16.61
CA SER A 50 12.01 -1.31 -16.98
C SER A 50 10.67 -2.00 -16.72
N TYR A 51 10.68 -3.32 -16.49
CA TYR A 51 9.48 -4.12 -16.28
C TYR A 51 9.64 -5.06 -15.09
N ALA A 52 8.53 -5.36 -14.43
CA ALA A 52 8.43 -6.38 -13.40
C ALA A 52 7.19 -7.26 -13.64
N LEU A 53 7.25 -8.53 -13.23
CA LEU A 53 6.06 -9.34 -13.06
C LEU A 53 5.53 -9.13 -11.65
N SER A 54 4.25 -8.77 -11.53
CA SER A 54 3.62 -8.52 -10.24
C SER A 54 2.25 -9.15 -10.17
N VAL A 55 1.86 -9.55 -8.96
CA VAL A 55 0.47 -9.84 -8.65
C VAL A 55 -0.38 -8.59 -8.88
N GLY A 56 -1.59 -8.79 -9.39
CA GLY A 56 -2.56 -7.72 -9.57
C GLY A 56 -3.31 -7.40 -8.28
N VAL A 57 -3.99 -6.26 -8.24
CA VAL A 57 -4.81 -5.85 -7.09
C VAL A 57 -5.92 -6.88 -6.82
N GLY A 58 -6.57 -7.37 -7.88
CA GLY A 58 -7.59 -8.42 -7.76
C GLY A 58 -7.02 -9.74 -7.24
N THR A 59 -5.76 -10.05 -7.55
CA THR A 59 -5.10 -11.26 -7.05
C THR A 59 -4.83 -11.17 -5.55
N VAL A 60 -4.48 -9.98 -5.04
CA VAL A 60 -4.35 -9.73 -3.59
C VAL A 60 -5.73 -9.80 -2.93
N PHE A 61 -6.74 -9.24 -3.58
CA PHE A 61 -8.12 -9.19 -3.10
C PHE A 61 -8.80 -10.56 -3.02
N ASP A 62 -8.38 -11.55 -3.82
CA ASP A 62 -8.89 -12.93 -3.73
C ASP A 62 -8.39 -13.68 -2.49
N SER A 63 -7.46 -13.11 -1.71
CA SER A 63 -6.91 -13.79 -0.55
C SER A 63 -7.88 -13.80 0.64
N LYS A 64 -7.85 -14.86 1.46
CA LYS A 64 -8.77 -14.97 2.62
C LYS A 64 -8.60 -13.88 3.67
N CYS A 65 -7.39 -13.33 3.76
CA CYS A 65 -7.01 -12.27 4.68
C CYS A 65 -5.83 -11.51 4.07
N VAL A 66 -5.85 -10.19 4.13
CA VAL A 66 -4.75 -9.32 3.70
C VAL A 66 -4.19 -8.58 4.91
N LEU A 67 -2.88 -8.71 5.15
CA LEU A 67 -2.15 -7.95 6.16
C LEU A 67 -1.19 -6.97 5.46
N VAL A 68 -1.30 -5.69 5.76
CA VAL A 68 -0.40 -4.65 5.25
C VAL A 68 0.40 -4.05 6.39
N LEU A 69 1.72 -4.03 6.24
CA LEU A 69 2.65 -3.35 7.15
C LEU A 69 3.00 -1.96 6.61
N ILE A 70 2.92 -0.95 7.49
CA ILE A 70 3.18 0.45 7.14
C ILE A 70 4.01 1.11 8.23
N ASN A 71 5.22 1.54 7.89
CA ASN A 71 6.12 2.16 8.85
C ASN A 71 6.74 3.46 8.31
N GLY A 72 6.87 4.43 9.21
CA GLY A 72 7.55 5.70 8.97
C GLY A 72 6.67 6.80 8.37
N HIS A 73 7.09 8.05 8.62
CA HIS A 73 6.37 9.27 8.19
C HIS A 73 6.18 9.38 6.68
N ASN A 74 7.09 8.83 5.88
CA ASN A 74 6.98 8.87 4.42
C ASN A 74 5.77 8.08 3.86
N LYS A 75 5.14 7.24 4.69
CA LYS A 75 3.92 6.49 4.33
C LYS A 75 2.64 7.11 4.89
N ALA A 76 2.73 8.20 5.66
CA ALA A 76 1.57 8.75 6.35
C ALA A 76 0.46 9.18 5.39
N ARG A 77 0.82 9.90 4.32
CA ARG A 77 -0.10 10.25 3.24
C ARG A 77 -0.79 9.04 2.60
N ALA A 78 -0.02 7.98 2.35
CA ALA A 78 -0.55 6.77 1.72
C ALA A 78 -1.52 6.04 2.66
N LEU A 79 -1.22 5.99 3.97
CA LEU A 79 -2.12 5.46 4.99
C LEU A 79 -3.41 6.27 5.06
N ALA A 80 -3.32 7.60 5.10
CA ALA A 80 -4.50 8.47 5.15
C ALA A 80 -5.43 8.26 3.94
N HIS A 81 -4.89 8.20 2.73
CA HIS A 81 -5.70 7.87 1.55
C HIS A 81 -6.25 6.44 1.54
N THR A 82 -5.56 5.51 2.19
CA THR A 82 -6.00 4.11 2.30
C THR A 82 -7.17 3.96 3.27
N VAL A 83 -7.17 4.70 4.38
CA VAL A 83 -8.17 4.56 5.46
C VAL A 83 -9.30 5.56 5.35
N GLU A 84 -8.99 6.84 5.09
CA GLU A 84 -9.97 7.94 5.11
C GLU A 84 -10.39 8.40 3.71
N GLY A 85 -9.59 8.08 2.69
CA GLY A 85 -9.88 8.40 1.29
C GLY A 85 -10.97 7.51 0.69
N GLY A 86 -11.52 7.92 -0.44
CA GLY A 86 -12.40 7.04 -1.24
C GLY A 86 -11.59 6.01 -2.04
N VAL A 87 -12.23 4.87 -2.35
CA VAL A 87 -11.66 3.84 -3.22
C VAL A 87 -11.28 4.43 -4.58
N SER A 88 -9.99 4.37 -4.93
CA SER A 88 -9.45 4.99 -6.13
C SER A 88 -8.28 4.19 -6.70
N GLN A 89 -8.24 4.05 -8.02
CA GLN A 89 -7.08 3.47 -8.72
C GLN A 89 -5.81 4.33 -8.59
N LYS A 90 -5.92 5.60 -8.19
CA LYS A 90 -4.75 6.44 -7.89
C LYS A 90 -4.00 5.92 -6.65
N TRP A 91 -4.74 5.42 -5.67
CA TRP A 91 -4.23 4.86 -4.42
C TRP A 91 -4.65 3.40 -4.33
N THR A 92 -3.95 2.49 -5.01
CA THR A 92 -4.44 1.11 -5.19
C THR A 92 -4.67 0.37 -3.87
N CYS A 93 -3.98 0.77 -2.79
CA CYS A 93 -4.24 0.26 -1.45
C CYS A 93 -5.63 0.60 -0.87
N SER A 94 -6.29 1.66 -1.35
CA SER A 94 -7.68 1.97 -0.96
C SER A 94 -8.66 0.85 -1.31
N ALA A 95 -8.31 -0.06 -2.23
CA ALA A 95 -9.10 -1.26 -2.51
C ALA A 95 -9.29 -2.18 -1.30
N LEU A 96 -8.41 -2.10 -0.28
CA LEU A 96 -8.55 -2.88 0.96
C LEU A 96 -9.82 -2.54 1.74
N GLN A 97 -10.38 -1.34 1.58
CA GLN A 97 -11.65 -0.95 2.21
C GLN A 97 -12.81 -1.87 1.79
N MET A 98 -12.72 -2.48 0.60
CA MET A 98 -13.73 -3.38 0.08
C MET A 98 -13.49 -4.84 0.46
N HIS A 99 -12.35 -5.15 1.08
CA HIS A 99 -11.94 -6.53 1.36
C HIS A 99 -12.54 -7.01 2.69
N ASN A 100 -13.14 -8.20 2.68
CA ASN A 100 -13.86 -8.74 3.86
C ASN A 100 -12.97 -8.96 5.10
N ASN A 101 -11.66 -9.10 4.91
CA ASN A 101 -10.71 -9.33 5.99
C ASN A 101 -9.36 -8.68 5.67
N ALA A 102 -9.26 -7.38 5.92
CA ALA A 102 -8.02 -6.62 5.75
C ALA A 102 -7.55 -6.07 7.10
N ILE A 103 -6.26 -6.22 7.37
CA ILE A 103 -5.58 -5.75 8.57
C ILE A 103 -4.45 -4.82 8.14
N ILE A 104 -4.39 -3.65 8.76
CA ILE A 104 -3.31 -2.69 8.57
C ILE A 104 -2.58 -2.57 9.90
N ALA A 105 -1.31 -3.00 9.93
CA ALA A 105 -0.44 -2.80 11.08
C ALA A 105 0.53 -1.66 10.77
N CYS A 106 0.48 -0.61 11.58
CA CYS A 106 1.29 0.59 11.38
C CYS A 106 1.95 1.09 12.66
N ASP A 107 3.06 1.81 12.50
CA ASP A 107 3.69 2.55 13.59
C ASP A 107 3.04 3.94 13.76
N GLU A 108 3.31 4.58 14.91
CA GLU A 108 2.77 5.90 15.21
C GLU A 108 3.23 6.96 14.19
N ALA A 109 4.45 6.82 13.66
CA ALA A 109 5.00 7.72 12.66
C ALA A 109 4.19 7.71 11.35
N ALA A 110 3.72 6.54 10.89
CA ALA A 110 2.85 6.41 9.74
C ALA A 110 1.45 7.01 9.99
N CYS A 111 1.00 7.16 11.24
CA CYS A 111 -0.29 7.77 11.56
C CYS A 111 -0.29 9.30 11.49
N GLY A 112 0.83 9.95 11.17
CA GLY A 112 0.98 11.42 11.28
C GLY A 112 0.05 12.26 10.38
N GLU A 113 -0.56 11.68 9.34
CA GLU A 113 -1.54 12.35 8.46
C GLU A 113 -2.98 11.86 8.66
N LEU A 114 -3.21 10.93 9.61
CA LEU A 114 -4.57 10.55 9.99
C LEU A 114 -5.22 11.65 10.83
N LYS A 115 -6.54 11.77 10.72
CA LYS A 115 -7.32 12.59 11.63
C LYS A 115 -7.31 11.97 13.02
N VAL A 116 -7.37 12.85 14.02
CA VAL A 116 -7.32 12.46 15.44
C VAL A 116 -8.49 11.56 15.83
N ASP A 117 -9.66 11.76 15.23
CA ASP A 117 -10.84 10.92 15.46
C ASP A 117 -10.65 9.50 14.91
N THR A 118 -10.17 9.37 13.67
CA THR A 118 -9.83 8.07 13.05
C THR A 118 -8.79 7.31 13.87
N TYR A 119 -7.71 7.98 14.29
CA TYR A 119 -6.67 7.36 15.10
C TYR A 119 -7.21 6.88 16.46
N LYS A 120 -7.97 7.73 17.17
CA LYS A 120 -8.56 7.36 18.46
C LYS A 120 -9.58 6.23 18.35
N TYR A 121 -10.39 6.22 17.29
CA TYR A 121 -11.37 5.18 17.04
C TYR A 121 -10.71 3.80 16.95
N PHE A 122 -9.67 3.66 16.13
CA PHE A 122 -9.00 2.35 15.98
C PHE A 122 -8.22 1.95 17.23
N LEU A 123 -7.62 2.90 17.97
CA LEU A 123 -7.01 2.58 19.26
C LEU A 123 -8.02 2.03 20.28
N ASP A 124 -9.22 2.61 20.33
CA ASP A 124 -10.29 2.16 21.23
C ASP A 124 -10.75 0.74 20.86
N VAL A 125 -11.05 0.51 19.58
CA VAL A 125 -11.45 -0.81 19.06
C VAL A 125 -10.42 -1.89 19.39
N GLU A 126 -9.13 -1.62 19.16
CA GLU A 126 -8.06 -2.59 19.43
C GLU A 126 -7.79 -2.78 20.93
N SER A 127 -8.04 -1.75 21.76
CA SER A 127 -7.89 -1.88 23.22
C SER A 127 -8.89 -2.87 23.82
N ALA A 128 -10.09 -2.96 23.24
CA ALA A 128 -11.12 -3.92 23.64
C ALA A 128 -10.82 -5.35 23.16
N GLN A 129 -9.93 -5.52 22.18
CA GLN A 129 -9.55 -6.82 21.60
C GLN A 129 -8.21 -7.35 22.13
N ARG A 130 -7.48 -6.57 22.94
CA ARG A 130 -6.30 -7.04 23.67
C ARG A 130 -6.72 -8.02 24.77
N LEU A 131 -6.40 -9.31 24.56
CA LEU A 131 -6.32 -10.33 25.61
C LEU A 131 -5.27 -9.96 26.65
#